data_AF-A0A2S9GMH2-F1
#
_entry.id   AF-A0A2S9GMH2-F1
#
_cell.length_a   1.000
_cell.length_b   1.000
_cell.length_c   1.000
_cell.angle_alpha   90.00
_cell.angle_beta   90.00
_cell.angle_gamma   90.00
#
_symmetry.space_group_name_H-M   'P 1'
#
loop_
_entity.id
_entity.type
_entity.pdbx_description
1 polymer ?
#
loop_
_entity_poly.entity_id
_entity_poly.type
_entity_poly.pdbx_seq_one_letter_code
_entity_poly.pdbx_strand_id
1 'polypeptide(L)' 'MGAEVNQPAIRVRGLQYAYPGGHPALGGIDL' A
#
# COMPACT_ATOMS: atom_id res chain seq x y z
N MET A 1 -23.53 -16.14 -8.06
CA MET A 1 -22.40 -15.91 -8.98
C MET A 1 -21.62 -14.73 -8.45
N GLY A 2 -20.47 -14.98 -7.82
CA GLY A 2 -19.61 -13.91 -7.29
C GLY A 2 -18.86 -13.24 -8.43
N ALA A 3 -18.86 -11.92 -8.47
CA ALA A 3 -18.13 -11.15 -9.48
C ALA A 3 -16.64 -11.55 -9.43
N GLU A 4 -16.12 -11.96 -10.58
CA GLU A 4 -14.71 -12.25 -10.77
C GLU A 4 -13.92 -10.96 -10.50
N VAL A 5 -13.16 -10.91 -9.40
CA VAL A 5 -12.34 -9.75 -9.05
C VAL A 5 -11.10 -9.76 -9.95
N ASN A 6 -11.27 -9.29 -11.18
CA ASN A 6 -10.20 -9.30 -12.19
C ASN A 6 -9.13 -8.21 -11.93
N GLN A 7 -9.42 -7.22 -11.09
CA GLN A 7 -8.47 -6.19 -10.70
C GLN A 7 -8.59 -5.87 -9.21
N PRO A 8 -7.46 -5.62 -8.53
CA PRO A 8 -7.49 -5.26 -7.12
C PRO A 8 -8.23 -3.93 -6.96
N ALA A 9 -9.16 -3.88 -6.01
CA ALA A 9 -9.92 -2.67 -5.70
C ALA A 9 -9.03 -1.53 -5.19
N ILE A 10 -7.86 -1.86 -4.65
CA ILE A 10 -6.85 -0.92 -4.16
C ILE A 10 -5.49 -1.38 -4.67
N ARG A 11 -4.72 -0.43 -5.20
CA ARG A 11 -3.31 -0.63 -5.56
C ARG A 11 -2.48 0.46 -4.90
N VAL A 12 -1.43 0.07 -4.19
CA VAL A 12 -0.48 0.98 -3.56
C VAL A 12 0.89 0.76 -4.19
N ARG A 13 1.58 1.85 -4.54
CA ARG A 13 2.93 1.79 -5.08
C ARG A 13 3.85 2.73 -4.34
N GLY A 14 4.99 2.23 -3.88
CA GLY A 14 6.02 3.02 -3.25
C GLY A 14 5.55 3.73 -1.99
N LEU A 15 4.71 3.09 -1.17
CA LEU A 15 4.25 3.69 0.09
C LEU A 15 5.44 3.98 0.99
N GLN A 16 5.56 5.25 1.36
CA GLN A 16 6.54 5.75 2.32
C GLN A 16 5.78 6.31 3.51
N TYR A 17 6.21 5.93 4.70
CA TYR A 17 5.61 6.41 5.94
C TYR A 17 6.70 6.55 6.99
N ALA A 18 6.63 7.62 7.78
CA ALA A 18 7.52 7.89 8.90
C ALA A 18 6.69 8.28 10.13
N TYR A 19 7.13 7.82 11.30
CA TYR A 19 6.54 8.25 12.55
C TYR A 19 6.86 9.72 12.84
N PRO A 20 6.03 10.41 13.65
CA PRO A 20 6.42 11.68 14.24
C PRO A 20 7.80 11.54 14.92
N GLY A 21 8.74 12.43 14.59
CA GLY A 21 10.15 12.31 14.99
C GLY A 21 11.08 11.85 13.86
N GLY A 22 10.54 11.55 12.67
CA GLY A 22 11.33 11.32 11.45
C GLY A 22 11.86 9.90 11.27
N HIS A 23 11.51 8.98 12.16
CA HIS A 23 11.88 7.57 12.02
C HIS A 23 11.05 6.89 10.92
N PRO A 24 11.69 6.32 9.87
CA PRO A 24 10.97 5.65 8.80
C PRO A 24 10.32 4.36 9.30
N ALA A 25 9.07 4.15 8.90
CA ALA A 25 8.20 3.06 9.34
C ALA A 25 7.79 2.14 8.19
N LEU A 26 7.53 2.70 7.00
CA LEU A 26 7.34 1.95 5.76
C LEU A 26 8.25 2.53 4.69
N GLY A 27 8.91 1.66 3.93
CA GLY A 27 9.84 2.05 2.87
C GLY A 27 9.57 1.29 1.58
N GLY A 28 8.84 1.92 0.65
CA GLY A 28 8.68 1.43 -0.71
C GLY A 28 7.76 0.21 -0.82
N ILE A 29 6.67 0.19 -0.06
CA ILE A 29 5.72 -0.94 -0.08
C ILE A 29 4.80 -0.84 -1.31
N ASP A 30 4.69 -1.96 -2.02
CA ASP A 30 3.73 -2.19 -3.11
C ASP A 30 2.68 -3.21 -2.66
N LEU A 31 1.39 -2.89 -2.85
CA LEU A 31 0.23 -3.72 -2.47
C LEU A 31 -0.78 -3.79 -3.63
#